data_AF-A0A3C2B057-F1
#
_entry.id   AF-A0A3C2B057-F1
#
_cell.length_a   1.000
_cell.length_b   1.000
_cell.length_c   1.000
_cell.angle_alpha   90.00
_cell.angle_beta   90.00
_cell.angle_gamma   90.00
#
_symmetry.space_group_name_H-M   'P 1'
#
loop_
_entity.id
_entity.type
_entity.pdbx_description
1 polymer ?
#
loop_
_entity_poly.entity_id
_entity_poly.type
_entity_poly.pdbx_seq_one_letter_code
_entity_poly.pdbx_strand_id
1 'polypeptide(L)' 'PLGVLANQATVVPRGTIRGGQEDPRAPRVVCAVDWGARASATVGGAVNTNAGGSRVVRFGTMRAQVVGLEAVLADG' A
#
# COMPACT_ATOMS: atom_id res chain seq x y z
N PRO A 1 -4.20 -16.90 -5.89
CA PRO A 1 -5.20 -16.39 -6.86
C PRO A 1 -5.22 -14.85 -6.84
N LEU A 2 -4.63 -14.19 -7.84
CA LEU A 2 -4.63 -12.73 -7.94
C LEU A 2 -5.81 -12.31 -8.83
N GLY A 3 -6.86 -11.76 -8.21
CA GLY A 3 -7.96 -11.13 -8.94
C GLY A 3 -7.55 -9.75 -9.41
N VAL A 4 -7.21 -9.61 -10.69
CA VAL A 4 -6.93 -8.32 -11.33
C VAL A 4 -8.26 -7.69 -11.73
N LEU A 5 -8.92 -7.01 -10.80
CA LEU A 5 -9.82 -5.90 -11.17
C LEU A 5 -8.92 -4.67 -11.38
N ALA A 6 -9.08 -4.00 -12.51
CA ALA A 6 -8.15 -2.99 -13.00
C ALA A 6 -7.74 -1.97 -11.91
N ASN A 7 -6.43 -1.74 -11.78
CA ASN A 7 -5.78 -0.82 -10.83
C ASN A 7 -5.80 -1.18 -9.32
N GLN A 8 -5.98 -2.45 -8.95
CA GLN A 8 -5.82 -2.90 -7.57
C GLN A 8 -4.64 -3.88 -7.44
N ALA A 9 -3.85 -3.76 -6.38
CA ALA A 9 -2.74 -4.66 -6.07
C ALA A 9 -2.91 -5.22 -4.65
N THR A 10 -2.84 -6.54 -4.50
CA THR A 10 -2.80 -7.19 -3.17
C THR A 10 -1.36 -7.22 -2.69
N VAL A 11 -1.08 -6.60 -1.54
CA VAL A 11 0.27 -6.58 -0.95
C VAL A 11 0.25 -7.25 0.41
N VAL A 12 1.19 -8.16 0.63
CA VAL A 12 1.37 -8.78 1.95
C VAL A 12 1.87 -7.75 2.96
N PRO A 13 1.46 -7.80 4.25
CA PRO A 13 1.76 -6.75 5.23
C PRO A 13 3.26 -6.47 5.45
N ARG A 14 4.13 -7.44 5.15
CA ARG A 14 5.60 -7.33 5.25
C ARG A 14 6.27 -6.75 4.00
N GLY A 15 5.55 -6.61 2.89
CA GLY A 15 6.07 -5.96 1.69
C GLY A 15 6.37 -4.49 1.95
N THR A 16 7.54 -4.03 1.50
CA THR A 16 7.87 -2.61 1.55
C THR A 16 7.15 -1.84 0.45
N ILE A 17 6.91 -0.55 0.66
CA ILE A 17 6.27 0.31 -0.35
C ILE A 17 7.05 0.24 -1.67
N ARG A 18 8.39 0.32 -1.60
CA ARG A 18 9.26 0.17 -2.78
C ARG A 18 9.09 -1.20 -3.44
N GLY A 19 9.10 -2.28 -2.67
CA GLY A 19 8.95 -3.63 -3.21
C GLY A 19 7.64 -3.83 -3.97
N GLY A 20 6.54 -3.23 -3.50
CA GLY A 20 5.27 -3.23 -4.22
C GLY A 20 5.27 -2.37 -5.50
N GLN A 21 6.04 -1.27 -5.53
CA GLN A 21 6.20 -0.44 -6.74
C GLN A 21 7.09 -1.08 -7.80
N GLU A 22 8.06 -1.90 -7.38
CA GLU A 22 9.01 -2.56 -8.25
C GLU A 22 8.55 -3.96 -8.70
N ASP A 23 7.46 -4.50 -8.14
CA ASP A 23 6.91 -5.80 -8.54
C ASP A 23 6.39 -5.73 -9.99
N PRO A 24 7.03 -6.43 -10.95
CA PRO A 24 6.62 -6.41 -12.35
C PRO A 24 5.25 -7.05 -12.59
N ARG A 25 4.70 -7.78 -11.61
CA ARG A 25 3.37 -8.38 -11.66
C ARG A 25 2.31 -7.45 -11.07
N ALA A 26 2.70 -6.41 -10.33
CA ALA A 26 1.77 -5.41 -9.87
C ALA A 26 1.27 -4.61 -11.08
N PRO A 27 -0.03 -4.29 -11.14
CA PRO A 27 -0.47 -3.24 -12.06
C PRO A 27 0.37 -1.99 -11.78
N ARG A 28 0.63 -1.15 -12.80
CA ARG A 28 1.34 0.13 -12.64
C ARG A 28 0.48 1.13 -11.85
N VAL A 29 0.15 0.77 -10.62
CA VAL A 29 -0.52 1.59 -9.64
C VAL A 29 0.63 2.18 -8.84
N VAL A 30 0.86 3.47 -9.08
CA VAL A 30 1.75 4.22 -8.20
C VAL A 30 1.11 4.16 -6.82
N CYS A 31 1.77 3.53 -5.85
CA CYS A 31 1.44 3.76 -4.45
C CYS A 31 1.57 5.27 -4.26
N ALA A 32 0.44 5.97 -4.19
CA ALA A 32 0.45 7.40 -4.42
C ALA A 32 1.11 8.15 -3.26
N VAL A 33 1.25 7.42 -2.16
CA VAL A 33 1.96 7.74 -0.96
C VAL A 33 3.46 7.43 -1.12
N ASP A 34 4.28 8.48 -1.29
CA ASP A 34 5.73 8.38 -1.48
C ASP A 34 6.46 9.35 -0.54
N TRP A 35 7.42 8.81 0.21
CA TRP A 35 8.29 9.51 1.15
C TRP A 35 9.62 8.75 1.34
N GLY A 36 10.61 9.40 1.96
CA GLY A 36 11.99 8.88 2.06
C GLY A 36 12.12 7.46 2.66
N ALA A 37 11.23 7.08 3.57
CA ALA A 37 11.22 5.75 4.20
C ALA A 37 10.66 4.59 3.31
N ARG A 38 10.26 4.81 2.05
CA ARG A 38 9.59 3.76 1.23
C ARG A 38 10.35 2.43 1.08
N ALA A 39 11.67 2.46 1.25
CA ALA A 39 12.51 1.27 1.16
C ALA A 39 12.36 0.33 2.37
N SER A 40 12.00 0.87 3.54
CA SER A 40 11.88 0.12 4.80
C SER A 40 10.45 0.13 5.37
N ALA A 41 9.66 1.15 5.05
CA ALA A 41 8.26 1.24 5.45
C ALA A 41 7.44 0.14 4.77
N THR A 42 6.71 -0.62 5.58
CA THR A 42 5.78 -1.64 5.10
C THR A 42 4.44 -1.04 4.73
N VAL A 43 3.73 -1.70 3.82
CA VAL A 43 2.36 -1.30 3.44
C VAL A 43 1.42 -1.36 4.64
N GLY A 44 1.48 -2.44 5.45
CA GLY A 44 0.65 -2.56 6.65
C GLY A 44 0.91 -1.45 7.68
N GLY A 45 2.17 -1.06 7.88
CA GLY A 45 2.53 0.04 8.78
C GLY A 45 2.04 1.41 8.28
N ALA A 46 2.12 1.66 6.97
CA ALA A 46 1.61 2.88 6.36
C ALA A 46 0.08 2.97 6.46
N VAL A 47 -0.64 1.86 6.30
CA VAL A 47 -2.10 1.79 6.49
C VAL A 47 -2.49 2.03 7.94
N ASN A 48 -1.78 1.40 8.89
CA ASN A 48 -2.03 1.54 10.33
C ASN A 48 -1.92 3.02 10.78
N THR A 49 -0.87 3.70 10.33
CA THR A 49 -0.59 5.11 10.67
C THR A 49 -1.32 6.12 9.78
N ASN A 50 -2.09 5.68 8.79
CA ASN A 50 -2.75 6.54 7.78
C ASN A 50 -1.81 7.50 7.06
N ALA A 51 -0.63 7.04 6.71
CA ALA A 51 0.40 7.98 6.33
C ALA A 51 0.11 8.64 4.96
N GLY A 52 0.49 9.91 4.80
CA GLY A 52 0.17 10.73 3.62
C GLY A 52 1.33 10.92 2.62
N GLY A 53 2.39 11.63 3.04
CA GLY A 53 3.59 11.85 2.22
C GLY A 53 3.55 13.01 1.26
N SER A 54 4.58 13.07 0.42
CA SER A 54 4.84 14.22 -0.46
C SER A 54 3.75 14.49 -1.50
N ARG A 55 2.90 13.49 -1.80
CA ARG A 55 1.83 13.59 -2.79
C ARG A 55 0.42 13.49 -2.19
N VAL A 56 0.29 13.61 -0.87
CA VAL A 56 -1.00 13.48 -0.15
C VAL A 56 -2.06 14.46 -0.66
N VAL A 57 -1.66 15.66 -1.10
CA VAL A 57 -2.58 16.69 -1.63
C VAL A 57 -3.26 16.22 -2.91
N ARG A 58 -2.56 15.46 -3.76
CA ARG A 58 -3.10 15.00 -5.06
C ARG A 58 -3.87 13.69 -4.92
N PHE A 59 -3.45 12.81 -4.02
CA PHE A 59 -3.92 11.42 -4.02
C PHE A 59 -4.52 10.93 -2.70
N GLY A 60 -4.57 11.79 -1.68
CA GLY A 60 -5.07 11.44 -0.35
C GLY A 60 -4.07 10.65 0.49
N THR A 61 -4.50 10.25 1.70
CA THR A 61 -3.72 9.44 2.62
C THR A 61 -3.78 7.96 2.27
N MET A 62 -2.94 7.13 2.89
CA MET A 62 -2.88 5.69 2.64
C MET A 62 -4.25 5.01 2.76
N ARG A 63 -5.05 5.32 3.81
CA ARG A 63 -6.38 4.71 3.96
C ARG A 63 -7.38 5.11 2.88
N ALA A 64 -7.23 6.29 2.28
CA ALA A 64 -8.09 6.70 1.15
C ALA A 64 -7.85 5.85 -0.12
N GLN A 65 -6.75 5.09 -0.15
CA GLN A 65 -6.39 4.21 -1.27
C GLN A 65 -6.69 2.73 -1.00
N VAL A 66 -7.17 2.39 0.19
CA VAL A 66 -7.46 1.00 0.58
C VAL A 66 -8.83 0.61 0.06
N VAL A 67 -8.86 -0.39 -0.82
CA VAL A 67 -10.09 -0.95 -1.40
C VAL A 67 -10.62 -2.17 -0.61
N GLY A 68 -9.78 -2.76 0.23
CA GLY A 68 -10.09 -3.89 1.11
C GLY A 68 -8.90 -4.24 2.00
N LEU A 69 -9.15 -4.84 3.16
CA LEU A 69 -8.13 -5.27 4.11
C LEU A 69 -8.50 -6.64 4.69
N GLU A 70 -7.55 -7.55 4.74
CA GLU A 70 -7.60 -8.76 5.54
C GLU A 70 -6.74 -8.54 6.78
N ALA A 71 -7.31 -8.71 7.97
CA ALA A 71 -6.63 -8.52 9.24
C ALA A 71 -6.96 -9.65 10.21
N VAL A 72 -5.99 -9.97 11.05
CA VAL A 72 -6.16 -10.84 12.22
C VAL A 72 -6.53 -9.95 13.40
N LEU A 73 -7.56 -10.31 14.16
CA LEU A 73 -7.98 -9.56 15.34
C LEU A 73 -7.05 -9.89 16.53
N ALA A 74 -7.25 -9.21 17.66
CA ALA A 74 -6.39 -9.41 18.83
C ALA A 74 -6.47 -10.83 19.41
N ASP A 75 -7.59 -11.52 19.18
CA ASP A 75 -7.92 -12.87 19.64
C ASP A 75 -7.62 -13.98 18.62
N GLY A 76 -7.20 -13.63 17.40
CA GLY A 76 -6.90 -14.57 16.31
C GLY A 76 -7.80 -14.38 15.11
#